data_AF-A0A8J4A6L5-F1
#
_entry.id   AF-A0A8J4A6L5-F1
#
_cell.length_a   1.000
_cell.length_b   1.000
_cell.length_c   1.000
_cell.angle_alpha   90.00
_cell.angle_beta   90.00
_cell.angle_gamma   90.00
#
_symmetry.space_group_name_H-M   'P 1'
#
loop_
_entity.id
_entity.type
_entity.pdbx_description
1 polymer ?
#
loop_
_entity_poly.entity_id
_entity_poly.type
_entity_poly.pdbx_seq_one_letter_code
_entity_poly.pdbx_strand_id
1 'polypeptide(L)'
;MLRDATHWDDVVAELGFEHLRRHDLRHTGLTWLADAGVPVHVLRKIAGHGSLSTTQRYLHPDRRSIEAAGEALSRHLSVRRSPDGPRPRAV
;
A
#
# COMPACT_ATOMS: atom_id res chain seq x y z
N MET A 1 21.50 10.31 -20.03
CA MET A 1 20.36 10.17 -19.10
C MET A 1 20.40 8.78 -18.44
N LEU A 2 19.71 8.55 -17.32
CA LEU A 2 19.69 7.23 -16.62
C LEU A 2 19.18 6.07 -17.51
N ARG A 3 18.50 6.38 -18.63
CA ARG A 3 18.07 5.41 -19.66
C ARG A 3 19.28 4.82 -20.39
N ASP A 4 20.07 5.70 -20.99
CA ASP A 4 21.26 5.38 -21.78
C ASP A 4 22.33 4.68 -20.93
N ALA A 5 22.53 5.13 -19.69
CA ALA A 5 23.51 4.53 -18.77
C ALA A 5 23.22 3.06 -18.42
N THR A 6 21.98 2.60 -18.62
CA THR A 6 21.54 1.23 -18.30
C THR A 6 21.24 0.39 -19.52
N HIS A 7 21.43 0.91 -20.74
CA HIS A 7 21.00 0.26 -21.99
C HIS A 7 19.56 -0.26 -21.91
N TRP A 8 18.68 0.52 -21.29
CA TRP A 8 17.31 0.07 -20.95
C TRP A 8 16.55 -0.43 -22.17
N ASP A 9 16.71 0.25 -23.31
CA ASP A 9 15.98 -0.07 -24.55
C ASP A 9 16.43 -1.41 -25.13
N ASP A 10 17.72 -1.72 -25.07
CA ASP A 10 18.27 -3.00 -25.50
C ASP A 10 17.76 -4.13 -24.59
N VAL A 11 17.79 -3.92 -23.27
CA VAL A 11 17.30 -4.90 -22.29
C VAL A 11 15.82 -5.23 -22.50
N VAL A 12 14.95 -4.22 -22.68
CA VAL A 12 13.53 -4.49 -22.88
C VAL A 12 13.23 -5.09 -24.25
N ALA A 13 14.01 -4.77 -25.28
CA ALA A 13 13.87 -5.40 -26.59
C ALA A 13 14.29 -6.87 -26.55
N GLU A 14 15.41 -7.21 -25.91
CA GLU A 14 15.88 -8.59 -25.74
C GLU A 14 14.88 -9.44 -24.95
N LEU A 15 14.21 -8.85 -23.96
CA LEU A 15 13.16 -9.51 -23.18
C LEU A 15 11.79 -9.56 -23.89
N GLY A 16 11.64 -8.93 -25.06
CA GLY A 16 10.37 -8.89 -25.82
C GLY A 16 9.32 -7.93 -25.26
N PHE A 17 9.71 -6.94 -24.44
CA PHE A 17 8.83 -5.96 -23.80
C PHE A 17 9.13 -4.52 -24.23
N GLU A 18 9.18 -4.26 -25.54
CA GLU A 18 9.59 -2.97 -26.14
C GLU A 18 8.84 -1.73 -25.61
N HIS A 19 7.62 -1.91 -25.09
CA HIS A 19 6.80 -0.84 -24.52
C HIS A 19 6.93 -0.68 -23.00
N LEU A 20 7.66 -1.56 -22.31
CA LEU A 20 7.83 -1.52 -20.86
C LEU A 20 8.69 -0.32 -20.45
N ARG A 21 8.12 0.55 -19.64
CA ARG A 21 8.80 1.71 -19.06
C ARG A 21 9.16 1.41 -17.61
N ARG A 22 10.27 1.97 -17.14
CA ARG A 22 10.62 1.96 -15.71
C ARG A 22 9.53 2.56 -14.80
N HIS A 23 8.72 3.48 -15.33
CA HIS A 23 7.59 4.03 -14.59
C HIS A 23 6.53 2.96 -14.32
N ASP A 24 6.32 2.01 -15.23
CA ASP A 24 5.35 0.93 -15.08
C ASP A 24 5.83 -0.02 -13.98
N LEU A 25 7.12 -0.38 -13.96
CA LEU A 25 7.71 -1.17 -12.87
C LEU A 25 7.55 -0.50 -11.51
N ARG A 26 7.82 0.81 -11.46
CA ARG A 26 7.60 1.60 -10.25
C ARG A 26 6.14 1.60 -9.84
N HIS A 27 5.22 1.69 -10.80
CA HIS A 27 3.79 1.66 -10.54
C HIS A 27 3.38 0.32 -9.92
N THR A 28 3.77 -0.78 -10.56
CA THR A 28 3.53 -2.15 -10.07
C THR A 28 4.09 -2.35 -8.66
N GLY A 29 5.33 -1.94 -8.40
CA GLY A 29 5.94 -2.07 -7.08
C GLY A 29 5.20 -1.29 -5.98
N LEU A 30 4.71 -0.09 -6.28
CA LEU A 30 3.94 0.70 -5.32
C LEU A 30 2.54 0.11 -5.06
N THR A 31 1.90 -0.47 -6.09
CA THR A 31 0.64 -1.21 -5.92
C THR A 31 0.83 -2.44 -5.02
N TRP A 32 1.87 -3.25 -5.25
CA TRP A 32 2.13 -4.42 -4.41
C TRP A 32 2.44 -4.06 -2.95
N LEU A 33 3.16 -2.96 -2.71
CA LEU A 33 3.36 -2.47 -1.34
C LEU A 33 2.04 -2.07 -0.69
N ALA A 34 1.14 -1.42 -1.43
CA ALA A 34 -0.18 -1.09 -0.94
C ALA A 34 -1.02 -2.34 -0.63
N ASP A 35 -1.03 -3.32 -1.54
CA ASP A 35 -1.74 -4.59 -1.37
C ASP A 35 -1.19 -5.42 -0.19
N ALA A 36 0.12 -5.31 0.07
CA ALA A 36 0.76 -5.90 1.25
C ALA A 36 0.41 -5.17 2.57
N GLY A 37 -0.43 -4.13 2.52
CA GLY A 37 -0.90 -3.40 3.69
C GLY A 37 0.06 -2.32 4.21
N VAL A 38 1.04 -1.90 3.41
CA VAL A 38 1.96 -0.82 3.82
C VAL A 38 1.15 0.47 4.04
N PRO A 39 1.28 1.13 5.20
CA PRO A 39 0.54 2.36 5.46
C PRO A 39 0.84 3.46 4.44
N VAL A 40 -0.19 4.16 3.97
CA VAL A 40 -0.09 5.15 2.88
C VAL A 40 0.98 6.24 3.12
N HIS A 41 1.22 6.65 4.37
CA HIS A 41 2.24 7.65 4.69
C HIS A 41 3.68 7.10 4.56
N VAL A 42 3.88 5.80 4.78
CA VAL A 42 5.14 5.10 4.52
C VAL A 42 5.30 4.93 3.00
N LEU A 43 4.25 4.49 2.32
CA LEU A 43 4.25 4.34 0.86
C LEU A 43 4.59 5.66 0.15
N ARG A 44 4.06 6.79 0.65
CA ARG A 44 4.40 8.14 0.16
C ARG A 44 5.89 8.44 0.28
N LYS A 45 6.51 8.07 1.41
CA LYS A 45 7.95 8.28 1.64
C LYS A 45 8.79 7.41 0.71
N ILE A 46 8.44 6.12 0.56
CA ILE A 46 9.09 5.21 -0.41
C ILE A 46 8.97 5.75 -1.82
N ALA A 47 7.79 6.26 -2.17
CA ALA A 47 7.55 6.86 -3.46
C ALA A 47 8.22 8.25 -3.61
N GLY A 48 8.63 8.93 -2.54
CA GLY A 48 9.11 10.31 -2.63
C GLY A 48 8.06 11.29 -3.15
N HIS A 49 6.76 11.01 -2.94
CA HIS A 49 5.69 11.92 -3.36
C HIS A 49 5.53 13.08 -2.37
N GLY A 50 5.38 14.30 -2.90
CA GLY A 50 5.11 15.50 -2.09
C GLY A 50 3.71 15.51 -1.47
N SER A 51 2.75 14.81 -2.08
CA SER A 51 1.37 14.72 -1.61
C SER A 51 0.92 13.27 -1.40
N LEU A 52 0.04 13.07 -0.42
CA LEU A 52 -0.67 11.81 -0.23
C LEU A 52 -1.65 11.52 -1.38
N SER A 53 -2.26 12.54 -1.99
CA SER A 53 -3.20 12.34 -3.11
C SER A 53 -2.57 11.62 -4.29
N THR A 54 -1.31 11.93 -4.60
CA THR A 54 -0.52 11.24 -5.63
C THR A 54 -0.33 9.75 -5.33
N THR A 55 -0.26 9.41 -4.04
CA THR A 55 -0.03 8.05 -3.52
C THR A 55 -1.33 7.25 -3.37
N GLN A 56 -2.48 7.92 -3.23
CA GLN A 56 -3.79 7.24 -3.13
C GLN A 56 -4.12 6.39 -4.36
N ARG A 57 -3.52 6.70 -5.53
CA ARG A 57 -3.68 5.91 -6.77
C ARG A 57 -3.21 4.46 -6.67
N TYR A 58 -2.44 4.11 -5.64
CA TYR A 58 -1.99 2.73 -5.40
C TYR A 58 -2.85 1.99 -4.38
N LEU A 59 -3.77 2.70 -3.70
CA LEU A 59 -4.62 2.09 -2.68
C LEU A 59 -5.88 1.54 -3.34
N HIS A 60 -5.98 0.22 -3.43
CA HIS A 60 -7.18 -0.47 -3.90
C HIS A 60 -7.83 -1.20 -2.73
N PRO A 61 -8.69 -0.53 -1.93
CA PRO A 61 -9.40 -1.22 -0.86
C PRO A 61 -10.36 -2.24 -1.47
N ASP A 62 -10.10 -3.51 -1.22
CA ASP A 62 -11.03 -4.59 -1.52
C ASP A 62 -11.90 -4.92 -0.29
N ARG A 63 -12.93 -5.75 -0.49
CA ARG A 63 -13.84 -6.15 0.59
C ARG A 63 -13.09 -6.81 1.76
N ARG A 64 -12.07 -7.61 1.49
CA ARG A 64 -11.29 -8.31 2.51
C ARG A 64 -10.51 -7.32 3.38
N SER A 65 -9.98 -6.26 2.78
CA SER A 65 -9.26 -5.17 3.45
C SER A 65 -10.15 -4.48 4.49
N ILE A 66 -11.42 -4.25 4.12
CA ILE A 66 -12.41 -3.61 5.00
C ILE A 66 -12.78 -4.55 6.16
N GLU A 67 -13.02 -5.83 5.87
CA GLU A 67 -13.33 -6.85 6.87
C GLU A 67 -12.16 -7.00 7.87
N ALA A 68 -10.93 -7.11 7.38
CA ALA A 68 -9.72 -7.19 8.20
C ALA A 68 -9.52 -5.95 9.10
N ALA A 69 -9.87 -4.76 8.61
CA ALA A 69 -9.85 -3.54 9.42
C ALA A 69 -10.85 -3.60 10.59
N GLY A 70 -12.05 -4.14 10.35
CA GLY A 70 -13.06 -4.36 11.39
C GLY A 70 -12.61 -5.39 12.45
N GLU A 71 -11.97 -6.48 12.01
CA GLU A 71 -11.40 -7.47 12.92
C GLU A 71 -10.26 -6.90 13.76
N ALA A 72 -9.38 -6.10 13.16
CA ALA A 72 -8.30 -5.43 13.87
C ALA A 72 -8.82 -4.51 14.98
N LEU A 73 -9.91 -3.76 14.71
CA LEU A 73 -10.58 -2.94 15.72
C LEU A 73 -11.18 -3.80 16.84
N SER A 74 -11.92 -4.85 16.47
CA SER A 74 -12.53 -5.79 17.44
C SER A 74 -11.49 -6.37 18.40
N ARG A 75 -10.34 -6.82 17.85
CA ARG A 75 -9.20 -7.32 18.61
C ARG A 75 -8.66 -6.25 19.56
N HIS A 76 -8.42 -5.03 19.06
CA HIS A 76 -7.89 -3.93 19.87
C HIS A 76 -8.79 -3.60 21.07
N LEU A 77 -10.11 -3.58 20.87
CA LEU A 77 -11.08 -3.29 21.92
C LEU A 77 -11.23 -4.46 22.92
N SER A 78 -11.17 -5.70 22.44
CA SER A 78 -11.26 -6.89 23.30
C SER A 78 -10.11 -7.00 24.30
N VAL A 79 -8.88 -6.63 23.88
CA VAL A 79 -7.70 -6.61 24.75
C VAL A 79 -7.81 -5.57 25.87
N ARG A 80 -8.52 -4.46 25.64
CA ARG A 80 -8.69 -3.40 26.65
C ARG A 80 -9.88 -3.60 27.58
N ARG A 81 -10.75 -4.57 27.31
CA ARG A 81 -11.83 -4.91 28.24
C ARG A 81 -11.24 -5.71 29.40
N SER A 82 -10.88 -5.02 30.48
CA SER A 82 -10.69 -5.68 31.77
C SER A 82 -11.95 -6.47 32.13
N PRO A 83 -11.84 -7.72 32.64
CA PRO A 83 -12.98 -8.47 33.16
C PRO A 83 -13.77 -7.69 34.24
N ASP A 84 -13.08 -6.80 34.96
CA ASP A 84 -13.62 -5.93 36.02
C ASP A 84 -13.95 -4.49 35.56
N GLY A 85 -14.10 -4.24 34.27
CA GLY A 85 -14.52 -2.92 33.78
C GLY A 85 -15.91 -2.51 34.31
N PRO A 86 -16.14 -1.22 34.62
CA PRO A 86 -17.40 -0.76 35.19
C PRO A 86 -18.56 -1.11 34.25
N ARG A 87 -19.57 -1.80 34.77
CA ARG A 87 -20.75 -2.19 33.99
C ARG A 87 -21.54 -0.92 33.63
N PRO A 88 -21.83 -0.69 32.33
CA PRO A 88 -22.66 0.44 31.96
C PRO A 88 -24.02 0.30 32.62
N ARG A 89 -24.41 1.33 33.37
CA ARG A 89 -25.70 1.39 34.07
C ARG A 89 -26.76 1.67 33.01
N ALA A 90 -27.69 0.73 32.79
CA ALA A 90 -28.86 0.99 31.98
C ALA A 90 -29.69 2.09 32.66
N VAL A 91 -30.00 3.14 31.89
CA VAL A 91 -30.95 4.20 32.24
C VAL A 91 -32.30 3.80 31.66
#